data_AF-A0A6M0FV08-F1
#
_entry.id   AF-A0A6M0FV08-F1
#
_cell.length_a   1.000
_cell.length_b   1.000
_cell.length_c   1.000
_cell.angle_alpha   90.00
_cell.angle_beta   90.00
_cell.angle_gamma   90.00
#
_symmetry.space_group_name_H-M   'P 1'
#
loop_
_entity.id
_entity.type
_entity.pdbx_description
1 polymer ?
#
loop_
_entity_poly.entity_id
_entity_poly.type
_entity_poly.pdbx_seq_one_letter_code
_entity_poly.pdbx_strand_id
1 'polypeptide(L)' 'MAQDRASVDLRNIRHRVENARSDKAWQLLPLSKKIRLLLEERLDQIEKEAQDLEEDPTEKPEKKQSGK' A
#
# COMPACT_ATOMS: atom_id res chain seq x y z
N MET A 1 -25.22 8.28 -8.73
CA MET A 1 -23.94 8.52 -8.04
C MET A 1 -22.94 8.93 -9.12
N ALA A 2 -22.37 10.14 -9.02
CA ALA A 2 -21.42 10.63 -10.03
C ALA A 2 -20.13 9.80 -9.95
N GLN A 3 -19.60 9.37 -11.09
CA GLN A 3 -18.30 8.70 -11.12
C GLN A 3 -17.23 9.76 -10.87
N ASP A 4 -16.53 9.64 -9.75
CA ASP A 4 -15.36 10.47 -9.48
C ASP A 4 -14.24 10.02 -10.44
N ARG A 5 -13.83 10.92 -11.34
CA ARG A 5 -12.87 10.64 -12.41
C ARG A 5 -11.72 11.63 -12.32
N ALA A 6 -10.56 11.12 -11.94
CA ALA A 6 -9.29 11.85 -12.05
C ALA A 6 -8.54 11.42 -13.32
N SER A 7 -8.07 12.39 -14.09
CA SER A 7 -7.20 12.16 -15.25
C SER A 7 -5.75 12.41 -14.84
N VAL A 8 -4.88 11.42 -15.06
CA VAL A 8 -3.45 11.50 -14.75
C VAL A 8 -2.65 11.20 -16.02
N ASP A 9 -1.65 12.03 -16.31
CA ASP A 9 -0.70 11.75 -17.38
C ASP A 9 0.34 10.72 -16.91
N LEU A 10 0.49 9.65 -17.69
CA LEU A 10 1.30 8.48 -17.35
C LEU A 10 2.50 8.31 -18.27
N ARG A 11 2.73 9.22 -19.23
CA ARG A 11 3.77 9.08 -20.26
C ARG A 11 5.17 8.84 -19.68
N ASN A 12 5.50 9.53 -18.60
CA ASN A 12 6.78 9.46 -17.90
C ASN A 12 6.99 8.16 -17.10
N ILE A 13 5.91 7.52 -16.63
CA ILE A 13 5.99 6.31 -15.78
C ILE A 13 5.57 5.04 -16.50
N ARG A 14 4.97 5.14 -17.70
CA ARG A 14 4.44 4.01 -18.46
C ARG A 14 5.45 2.86 -18.58
N HIS A 15 6.67 3.16 -19.00
CA HIS A 15 7.71 2.15 -19.16
C HIS A 15 8.06 1.45 -17.84
N ARG A 16 8.12 2.21 -16.74
CA ARG A 16 8.39 1.65 -15.41
C ARG A 16 7.26 0.73 -14.95
N VAL A 17 6.00 1.12 -15.18
CA VAL A 17 4.82 0.32 -14.81
C VAL A 17 4.75 -0.98 -15.63
N GLU A 18 5.00 -0.89 -16.93
CA GLU A 18 4.95 -2.06 -17.83
C GLU A 18 6.02 -3.11 -17.45
N ASN A 19 7.17 -2.66 -16.92
CA ASN A 19 8.30 -3.51 -16.53
C ASN A 19 8.43 -3.69 -15.01
N ALA A 20 7.44 -3.28 -14.22
CA ALA A 20 7.50 -3.36 -12.76
C ALA A 20 7.60 -4.82 -12.25
N ARG A 21 7.09 -5.78 -13.02
CA ARG A 21 7.18 -7.22 -12.72
C ARG A 21 7.56 -8.00 -13.96
N SER A 22 8.31 -9.08 -13.73
CA SER A 22 8.84 -9.97 -14.76
C SER A 22 7.92 -11.14 -15.10
N ASP A 23 6.82 -11.34 -14.36
CA ASP A 23 5.93 -12.45 -14.58
C ASP A 23 5.08 -12.30 -15.85
N LYS A 24 4.78 -13.43 -16.49
CA LYS A 24 4.01 -13.44 -17.74
C LYS A 24 2.58 -12.91 -17.55
N ALA A 25 1.98 -13.13 -16.39
CA ALA A 25 0.65 -12.66 -16.10
C ALA A 25 0.60 -11.12 -16.12
N TRP A 26 1.61 -10.46 -15.53
CA TRP A 26 1.77 -9.01 -15.56
C TRP A 26 1.81 -8.49 -16.98
N GLN A 27 2.60 -9.09 -17.86
CA GLN A 27 2.75 -8.62 -19.24
C GLN A 27 1.45 -8.66 -20.04
N LEU A 28 0.51 -9.55 -19.69
CA LEU A 28 -0.81 -9.67 -20.32
C LEU A 28 -1.83 -8.65 -19.79
N LEU A 29 -1.55 -7.97 -18.68
CA LEU A 29 -2.48 -7.01 -18.09
C LEU A 29 -2.48 -5.66 -18.83
N PRO A 30 -3.66 -5.03 -19.00
CA PRO A 30 -3.71 -3.66 -19.50
C PRO A 30 -3.07 -2.68 -18.52
N LEU A 31 -2.53 -1.57 -19.03
CA LEU A 31 -1.82 -0.56 -18.23
C LEU A 31 -2.66 -0.05 -17.05
N SER A 32 -3.96 0.18 -17.25
CA SER A 32 -4.87 0.62 -16.18
C SER A 32 -4.95 -0.36 -15.01
N LYS A 33 -4.96 -1.67 -15.29
CA LYS A 33 -5.00 -2.71 -14.26
C LYS A 33 -3.67 -2.84 -13.55
N LYS A 34 -2.55 -2.71 -14.26
CA LYS A 34 -1.20 -2.64 -13.68
C LYS A 34 -1.09 -1.47 -12.69
N ILE A 35 -1.53 -0.28 -13.09
CA ILE A 35 -1.49 0.92 -12.25
C ILE A 35 -2.36 0.73 -11.00
N ARG A 36 -3.58 0.21 -11.17
CA ARG A 36 -4.48 -0.05 -10.04
C ARG A 36 -3.84 -0.97 -9.00
N LEU A 37 -3.25 -2.09 -9.44
CA LEU A 37 -2.59 -3.03 -8.53
C LEU A 37 -1.42 -2.39 -7.79
N LEU A 38 -0.57 -1.62 -8.48
CA LEU A 38 0.55 -0.93 -7.84
C LEU A 38 0.08 0.13 -6.82
N LEU A 39 -1.04 0.80 -7.09
CA LEU A 39 -1.63 1.76 -6.16
C LEU A 39 -2.21 1.07 -4.93
N GLU A 40 -2.98 -0.01 -5.12
CA GLU A 40 -3.53 -0.81 -4.02
C GLU A 40 -2.39 -1.32 -3.11
N GLU A 41 -1.34 -1.91 -3.66
CA GLU A 41 -0.19 -2.38 -2.88
C GLU A 41 0.55 -1.27 -2.12
N ARG A 42 0.69 -0.09 -2.73
CA ARG A 42 1.35 1.03 -2.03
C ARG A 42 0.45 1.62 -0.95
N LEU A 43 -0.87 1.64 -1.15
CA LEU A 43 -1.81 2.07 -0.11
C LEU A 43 -1.79 1.10 1.07
N ASP A 44 -1.85 -0.21 0.81
CA ASP A 44 -1.73 -1.23 1.86
C ASP A 44 -0.42 -1.08 2.65
N GLN A 45 0.68 -0.78 1.95
CA GLN A 45 1.97 -0.53 2.59
C GLN A 45 1.96 0.73 3.47
N ILE A 46 1.37 1.83 2.99
CA ILE A 46 1.26 3.09 3.74
C ILE A 46 0.36 2.89 4.98
N GLU A 47 -0.76 2.18 4.83
CA GLU A 47 -1.67 1.87 5.94
C GLU A 47 -0.97 1.03 7.01
N LYS A 48 -0.19 0.03 6.60
CA LYS A 48 0.62 -0.77 7.52
C LYS A 48 1.71 0.05 8.20
N GLU A 49 2.46 0.85 7.44
CA GLU A 49 3.48 1.78 7.98
C GLU A 49 2.87 2.75 9.02
N ALA A 50 1.63 3.20 8.80
CA ALA A 50 0.93 4.07 9.75
C ALA A 50 0.51 3.33 11.03
N GLN A 51 0.05 2.08 10.93
CA GLN A 51 -0.31 1.26 12.09
C GLN A 51 0.91 0.91 12.96
N ASP A 52 2.03 0.55 12.33
CA ASP A 52 3.28 0.25 13.02
C ASP A 52 3.84 1.47 13.79
N LEU A 53 3.46 2.70 13.41
CA LEU A 53 3.82 3.94 14.11
C LEU A 53 2.88 4.28 15.28
N GLU A 54 1.65 3.77 15.31
CA GLU A 54 0.72 3.96 16.43
C GLU A 54 0.84 2.85 17.50
N GLU A 55 1.39 1.68 17.15
CA GLU A 55 1.75 0.63 18.11
C GLU A 55 3.11 0.92 18.78
N ASP A 56 3.17 1.98 19.60
CA ASP A 56 4.23 2.12 20.58
C ASP A 56 4.05 1.05 21.69
N PRO A 57 5.01 0.14 21.93
CA PRO A 57 4.86 -0.97 22.89
C PRO A 57 4.99 -0.56 24.38
N THR A 58 4.89 0.73 24.72
CA THR A 58 5.18 1.19 26.09
C THR A 58 4.10 0.95 27.15
N GLU A 59 2.95 0.34 26.85
CA GLU A 59 1.96 0.01 27.88
C GLU A 59 1.79 -1.51 28.11
N LYS A 60 2.85 -2.14 28.65
CA LYS A 60 2.62 -3.32 29.51
C LYS A 60 1.97 -2.82 30.81
N PRO A 61 0.76 -3.31 31.18
CA PRO A 61 0.15 -2.93 32.44
C PRO A 61 0.92 -3.62 33.57
N GLU A 62 1.71 -2.86 34.32
CA GLU A 62 2.33 -3.34 35.56
C GLU A 62 1.23 -3.52 36.62
N LYS A 63 0.51 -4.65 36.58
CA LYS A 63 -0.40 -5.07 37.63
C LYS A 63 0.34 -5.89 38.69
N LYS A 64 0.63 -5.20 39.81
CA LYS A 64 0.52 -5.60 41.22
C LYS A 64 1.21 -6.90 41.70
N GLN A 65 2.06 -6.77 42.73
CA GLN A 65 1.94 -7.44 44.05
C GLN A 65 3.17 -7.09 44.92
N SER A 66 3.01 -6.31 46.01
CA SER A 66 2.78 -6.78 47.38
C SER A 66 3.97 -7.55 47.99
N GLY A 67 4.57 -6.98 49.04
CA GLY A 67 5.54 -7.63 49.93
C GLY A 67 6.13 -6.58 50.87
N LYS A 68 5.47 -6.22 51.97
CA LYS A 68 5.35 -6.89 53.30
C LYS A 68 6.29 -6.22 54.29
#